data_AF-B1T8J6-F1
#
_entry.id   AF-B1T8J6-F1
#
_cell.length_a   1.000
_cell.length_b   1.000
_cell.length_c   1.000
_cell.angle_alpha   90.00
_cell.angle_beta   90.00
_cell.angle_gamma   90.00
#
_symmetry.space_group_name_H-M   'P 1'
#
loop_
_entity.id
_entity.type
_entity.pdbx_description
1 polymer ?
#
loop_
_entity_poly.entity_id
_entity_poly.type
_entity_poly.pdbx_seq_one_letter_code
_entity_poly.pdbx_strand_id
1 'polypeptide(L)'
;MCCISIPSKWRPDMKLVVKWKVDKIQDGKTPSKWYTATTEVPPYGPRTAGFLVHFLPGDRIRIQIRDEKGVLPKIDDQDPYIVRGVLDPELNKQ
;
A
#
# COMPACT_ATOMS: atom_id res chain seq x y z
N MET A 1 -11.63 10.84 11.29
CA MET A 1 -11.44 9.39 11.53
C MET A 1 -11.45 8.71 10.17
N CYS A 2 -10.29 8.28 9.66
CA CYS A 2 -10.20 7.59 8.37
C CYS A 2 -10.28 6.09 8.66
N CYS A 3 -11.44 5.48 8.40
CA CYS A 3 -11.64 4.04 8.58
C CYS A 3 -11.66 3.39 7.20
N ILE A 4 -10.92 2.29 7.04
CA ILE A 4 -11.06 1.41 5.88
C ILE A 4 -12.00 0.27 6.25
N SER A 5 -12.94 -0.07 5.36
CA SER A 5 -13.75 -1.27 5.50
C SER A 5 -13.02 -2.45 4.89
N ILE A 6 -12.55 -3.37 5.73
CA ILE A 6 -11.90 -4.61 5.28
C ILE A 6 -12.98 -5.68 5.15
N PRO A 7 -13.13 -6.34 3.99
CA PRO A 7 -14.08 -7.44 3.85
C PRO A 7 -13.77 -8.57 4.85
N SER A 8 -14.78 -9.16 5.47
CA SER A 8 -14.58 -10.19 6.50
C SER A 8 -13.97 -11.50 5.96
N LYS A 9 -14.07 -11.75 4.66
CA LYS A 9 -13.53 -12.93 4.00
C LYS A 9 -12.54 -12.53 2.91
N TRP A 10 -11.31 -12.99 3.05
CA TRP A 10 -10.33 -12.95 1.97
C TRP A 10 -10.71 -13.92 0.84
N ARG A 11 -10.32 -13.60 -0.39
CA ARG A 11 -10.40 -14.47 -1.57
C ARG A 11 -9.21 -14.20 -2.51
N PRO A 12 -8.81 -15.17 -3.34
CA PRO A 12 -7.81 -14.92 -4.38
C PRO A 12 -8.24 -13.76 -5.30
N ASP A 13 -7.25 -13.10 -5.91
CA ASP A 13 -7.42 -11.96 -6.81
C ASP A 13 -8.04 -10.70 -6.17
N MET A 14 -8.15 -10.63 -4.84
CA MET A 14 -8.46 -9.37 -4.18
C MET A 14 -7.34 -8.37 -4.45
N LYS A 15 -7.71 -7.18 -4.93
CA LYS A 15 -6.78 -6.10 -5.22
C LYS A 15 -7.05 -4.91 -4.32
N LEU A 16 -5.97 -4.25 -3.92
CA LEU A 16 -6.00 -2.97 -3.23
C LEU A 16 -5.36 -1.90 -4.13
N VAL A 17 -6.07 -0.79 -4.30
CA VAL A 17 -5.52 0.41 -4.95
C VAL A 17 -5.12 1.38 -3.85
N VAL A 18 -3.83 1.66 -3.76
CA VAL A 18 -3.29 2.67 -2.86
C VAL A 18 -3.02 3.93 -3.65
N LYS A 19 -3.44 5.08 -3.13
CA LYS A 19 -3.13 6.39 -3.68
C LYS A 19 -2.53 7.25 -2.58
N TRP A 20 -1.38 7.88 -2.85
CA TRP A 20 -0.69 8.70 -1.86
C TRP A 20 -0.07 9.92 -2.53
N LYS A 21 -0.08 11.04 -1.83
CA LYS A 21 0.58 12.27 -2.26
C LYS A 21 2.01 12.25 -1.73
N VAL A 22 2.97 12.40 -2.63
CA VAL A 22 4.39 12.45 -2.28
C VAL A 22 4.83 13.90 -2.32
N ASP A 23 5.45 14.35 -1.24
CA ASP A 23 6.11 15.65 -1.21
C ASP A 23 7.64 15.49 -1.23
N LYS A 24 8.16 15.19 -2.42
CA LYS A 24 9.59 15.08 -2.69
C LYS A 24 10.18 16.46 -2.97
N ILE A 25 10.23 17.29 -1.94
CA ILE A 25 10.76 18.66 -2.04
C ILE A 25 12.24 18.64 -2.46
N GLN A 26 12.99 17.60 -2.07
CA GLN A 26 14.44 17.50 -2.28
C GLN A 26 14.85 16.91 -3.65
N ASP A 27 14.00 16.11 -4.32
CA ASP A 27 14.36 15.47 -5.60
C ASP A 27 14.21 16.39 -6.81
N GLY A 28 13.69 17.62 -6.63
CA GLY A 28 13.56 18.66 -7.67
C GLY A 28 12.59 18.33 -8.83
N LYS A 29 12.07 17.10 -8.93
CA LYS A 29 11.29 16.61 -10.08
C LYS A 29 9.79 16.40 -9.81
N THR A 30 9.37 16.19 -8.57
CA THR A 30 7.96 15.89 -8.23
C THR A 30 7.54 16.46 -6.86
N PRO A 31 7.54 17.79 -6.66
CA PRO A 31 6.86 18.36 -5.51
C PRO A 31 5.35 18.05 -5.63
N SER A 32 4.78 17.53 -4.54
CA SER A 32 3.33 17.35 -4.41
C SER A 32 2.60 16.54 -5.50
N LYS A 33 3.24 15.52 -6.10
CA LYS A 33 2.59 14.62 -7.07
C LYS A 33 1.89 13.46 -6.39
N TRP A 34 0.74 13.05 -6.94
CA TRP A 34 0.03 11.85 -6.54
C TRP A 34 0.60 10.61 -7.21
N TYR A 35 0.77 9.55 -6.44
CA TYR A 35 1.15 8.23 -6.90
C TYR A 35 0.02 7.25 -6.65
N THR A 36 -0.04 6.20 -7.46
CA THR A 36 -0.92 5.07 -7.28
C THR A 36 -0.18 3.76 -7.51
N ALA A 37 -0.59 2.72 -6.78
CA ALA A 37 -0.18 1.35 -7.04
C ALA A 37 -1.38 0.42 -6.82
N THR A 38 -1.46 -0.62 -7.64
CA THR A 38 -2.38 -1.73 -7.45
C THR A 38 -1.57 -2.95 -7.03
N THR A 39 -1.97 -3.60 -5.94
CA THR A 39 -1.35 -4.84 -5.46
C THR A 39 -2.40 -5.87 -5.11
N GLU A 40 -2.00 -7.13 -5.11
CA GLU A 40 -2.81 -8.20 -4.53
C GLU A 40 -2.84 -8.06 -3.01
N VAL A 41 -3.99 -8.38 -2.43
CA VAL A 41 -4.16 -8.39 -0.98
C VAL A 41 -3.64 -9.73 -0.45
N PRO A 42 -2.63 -9.74 0.42
CA PRO A 42 -2.17 -10.98 1.02
C PRO A 42 -3.30 -11.67 1.79
N PRO A 43 -3.26 -13.02 1.91
CA PRO A 43 -4.22 -13.77 2.69
C PRO A 43 -4.37 -13.21 4.10
N TYR A 44 -5.62 -13.12 4.55
CA TYR A 44 -5.94 -12.62 5.87
C TYR A 44 -7.11 -13.39 6.51
N GLY A 45 -7.05 -13.55 7.83
CA GLY A 45 -8.04 -14.26 8.62
C GLY A 45 -9.32 -13.45 8.87
N PRO A 46 -10.39 -14.08 9.41
CA PRO A 46 -11.69 -13.43 9.60
C PRO A 46 -11.68 -12.28 10.64
N ARG A 47 -10.56 -12.05 11.33
CA ARG A 47 -10.40 -11.03 12.38
C ARG A 47 -9.21 -10.10 12.11
N THR A 48 -8.90 -9.82 10.84
CA THR A 48 -7.88 -8.84 10.49
C THR A 48 -8.08 -7.53 11.23
N ALA A 49 -7.07 -7.15 12.01
CA ALA A 49 -7.01 -5.90 12.77
C ALA A 49 -6.58 -4.70 11.90
N GLY A 50 -6.06 -4.93 10.69
CA GLY A 50 -5.83 -3.87 9.73
C GLY A 50 -4.86 -4.21 8.60
N PHE A 51 -4.80 -3.31 7.62
CA PHE A 51 -3.77 -3.29 6.58
C PHE A 51 -2.77 -2.18 6.91
N LEU A 52 -1.48 -2.52 6.88
CA LEU A 52 -0.39 -1.57 7.07
C LEU A 52 0.29 -1.34 5.73
N VAL A 53 0.32 -0.08 5.28
CA VAL A 53 1.04 0.32 4.07
C VAL A 53 2.46 0.69 4.46
N HIS A 54 3.43 -0.06 3.96
CA HIS A 54 4.84 0.28 4.08
C HIS A 54 5.29 0.99 2.81
N PHE A 55 5.84 2.19 2.97
CA PHE A 55 6.48 2.94 1.88
C PHE A 55 7.98 2.60 1.87
N LEU A 56 8.43 2.04 0.77
CA LEU A 56 9.79 1.54 0.58
C LEU A 56 10.56 2.46 -0.40
N PRO A 57 11.91 2.42 -0.38
CA PRO A 57 12.72 3.16 -1.36
C PRO A 57 12.33 2.86 -2.81
N GLY A 58 12.43 3.88 -3.67
CA GLY A 58 12.14 3.76 -5.11
C GLY A 58 10.66 3.76 -5.47
N ASP A 59 9.83 4.42 -4.65
CA ASP A 59 8.36 4.49 -4.81
C ASP A 59 7.68 3.12 -4.71
N ARG A 60 8.32 2.17 -4.02
CA ARG A 60 7.76 0.85 -3.79
C ARG A 60 6.83 0.87 -2.58
N ILE A 61 5.81 0.03 -2.58
CA ILE A 61 4.94 -0.18 -1.43
C ILE A 61 4.77 -1.66 -1.13
N ARG A 62 4.42 -1.97 0.13
CA ARG A 62 4.06 -3.31 0.59
C ARG A 62 2.88 -3.24 1.57
N ILE A 63 1.84 -4.03 1.34
CA ILE A 63 0.66 -4.10 2.22
C ILE A 63 0.78 -5.24 3.21
N GLN A 64 1.14 -4.98 4.45
CA GLN A 64 1.22 -6.02 5.46
C GLN A 64 -0.12 -6.20 6.19
N ILE A 65 -0.54 -7.45 6.35
CA ILE A 65 -1.74 -7.82 7.10
C ILE A 65 -1.39 -7.89 8.59
N ARG A 66 -2.24 -7.31 9.43
CA ARG A 66 -2.21 -7.50 10.88
C ARG A 66 -3.40 -8.34 11.31
N ASP A 67 -3.24 -9.65 11.36
CA ASP A 67 -4.28 -10.55 11.85
C ASP A 67 -4.26 -10.73 13.37
N GLU A 68 -3.08 -10.62 13.97
CA GLU A 68 -2.88 -10.90 15.39
C GLU A 68 -2.10 -9.78 16.10
N LYS A 69 -2.18 -9.79 17.44
CA LYS A 69 -1.37 -8.92 18.28
C LYS A 69 0.07 -9.45 18.31
N GLY A 70 1.05 -8.55 18.17
CA GLY A 70 2.46 -8.92 18.24
C GLY A 70 3.32 -8.15 17.24
N VAL A 71 4.59 -8.57 17.18
CA VAL A 71 5.59 -8.07 16.25
C VAL A 71 5.27 -8.63 14.86
N LEU A 72 5.13 -7.74 13.88
CA LEU A 72 4.95 -8.13 12.49
C LEU A 72 6.28 -8.63 11.90
N PRO A 73 6.26 -9.64 11.01
CA PRO A 73 7.47 -10.11 10.38
C PRO A 73 8.14 -8.99 9.58
N LYS A 74 9.48 -9.04 9.49
CA LYS A 74 10.23 -8.11 8.65
C LYS A 74 9.83 -8.31 7.19
N ILE A 75 9.72 -7.21 6.45
CA ILE A 75 9.50 -7.24 5.01
C ILE A 75 10.84 -7.51 4.32
N ASP A 76 10.86 -8.57 3.52
CA ASP A 76 11.98 -8.89 2.63
C ASP A 76 11.87 -8.11 1.30
N ASP A 77 13.00 -7.72 0.70
CA ASP A 77 13.01 -6.95 -0.55
C ASP A 77 12.46 -7.74 -1.76
N GLN A 78 12.40 -9.07 -1.67
CA GLN A 78 11.83 -9.97 -2.69
C GLN A 78 10.39 -10.41 -2.37
N ASP A 79 9.74 -9.79 -1.38
CA ASP A 79 8.36 -10.12 -1.04
C ASP A 79 7.43 -9.90 -2.25
N PRO A 80 6.63 -10.91 -2.67
CA PRO A 80 5.87 -10.88 -3.91
C PRO A 80 4.76 -9.82 -3.93
N TYR A 81 4.38 -9.29 -2.77
CA TYR A 81 3.38 -8.23 -2.66
C TYR A 81 4.00 -6.82 -2.70
N ILE A 82 5.32 -6.72 -2.91
CA ILE A 82 5.98 -5.45 -3.21
C ILE A 82 5.63 -5.04 -4.64
N VAL A 83 5.06 -3.85 -4.78
CA VAL A 83 4.78 -3.24 -6.08
C VAL A 83 5.35 -1.85 -6.15
N ARG A 84 5.63 -1.36 -7.35
CA ARG A 84 6.09 0.00 -7.58
C ARG A 84 4.93 0.93 -7.90
N GLY A 85 4.89 2.07 -7.21
CA GLY A 85 4.00 3.18 -7.51
C GLY A 85 4.34 3.87 -8.82
N VAL A 86 3.30 4.34 -9.49
CA VAL A 86 3.39 5.18 -10.68
C VAL A 86 2.62 6.48 -10.42
N LEU A 87 2.84 7.51 -11.23
CA LEU A 87 2.05 8.74 -11.13
C LEU A 87 0.57 8.45 -11.38
N ASP A 88 -0.31 8.94 -10.51
CA ASP A 88 -1.75 8.84 -10.72
C ASP A 88 -2.18 9.89 -11.76
N PRO A 89 -2.64 9.49 -12.96
CA PRO A 89 -2.96 10.45 -14.02
C PRO A 89 -4.17 11.31 -13.68
N GLU A 90 -5.15 10.78 -12.94
CA GLU A 90 -6.39 11.50 -12.63
C GLU A 90 -6.17 12.52 -11.53
N LEU A 91 -5.49 12.15 -10.45
CA LEU A 91 -5.24 13.05 -9.32
C LEU A 91 -4.14 14.08 -9.60
N ASN A 92 -3.36 13.90 -10.67
CA ASN A 92 -2.38 14.89 -11.13
C ASN A 92 -2.87 15.73 -12.31
N LYS A 93 -4.08 15.51 -12.84
CA LYS A 93 -4.71 16.47 -13.74
C LYS A 93 -5.04 17.73 -12.94
N GLN A 94 -4.46 18.85 -13.36
CA GLN A 94 -4.88 20.19 -12.97
C GLN A 94 -5.68 20.79 -14.11
#